data_AF-C3Z641-F1
#
_entry.id   AF-C3Z641-F1
#
_cell.length_a   1.000
_cell.length_b   1.000
_cell.length_c   1.000
_cell.angle_alpha   90.00
_cell.angle_beta   90.00
_cell.angle_gamma   90.00
#
_symmetry.space_group_name_H-M   'P 1'
#
loop_
_entity.id
_entity.type
_entity.pdbx_description
1 polymer ?
#
loop_
_entity_poly.entity_id
_entity_poly.type
_entity_poly.pdbx_seq_one_letter_code
_entity_poly.pdbx_strand_id
1 'polypeptide(L)' 'MSVPSNGIYIIQGEISVLVTAIRRNSRWTSHSHQDEDQDPLLSNFSGLKDVLNNVSGKAYIYRKCV' A
#
# COMPACT_ATOMS: atom_id res chain seq x y z
N MET A 1 -25.70 10.80 1.85
CA MET A 1 -24.66 10.25 2.76
C MET A 1 -23.32 10.74 2.25
N SER A 2 -22.66 11.66 2.96
CA SER A 2 -21.35 12.19 2.56
C SER A 2 -20.30 11.09 2.67
N VAL A 3 -19.58 10.80 1.58
CA VAL A 3 -18.43 9.90 1.59
C VAL A 3 -17.49 10.33 2.71
N PRO A 4 -17.09 9.42 3.62
CA PRO A 4 -16.18 9.76 4.69
C PRO A 4 -14.91 10.38 4.08
N SER A 5 -14.59 11.62 4.46
CA SER A 5 -13.44 12.38 3.92
C SER A 5 -12.08 11.71 4.21
N ASN A 6 -12.09 10.54 4.83
CA ASN A 6 -10.97 9.71 5.25
C ASN A 6 -10.91 8.35 4.52
N GLY A 7 -11.75 8.10 3.51
CA GLY A 7 -11.74 6.82 2.78
C GLY A 7 -10.36 6.41 2.25
N ILE A 8 -9.52 7.39 1.89
CA ILE A 8 -8.14 7.14 1.44
C ILE A 8 -7.25 6.48 2.51
N TYR A 9 -7.42 6.84 3.79
CA TYR A 9 -6.64 6.27 4.89
C TYR A 9 -7.05 4.83 5.19
N ILE A 10 -8.33 4.51 4.99
CA ILE A 10 -8.84 3.14 5.11
C ILE A 10 -8.17 2.27 4.05
N ILE A 11 -8.19 2.71 2.79
CA ILE A 11 -7.57 1.98 1.68
C ILE A 11 -6.05 1.84 1.87
N GLN A 12 -5.36 2.86 2.39
CA GLN A 12 -3.94 2.78 2.75
C GLN A 12 -3.66 1.73 3.83
N GLY A 13 -4.51 1.65 4.86
CA GLY A 13 -4.41 0.66 5.93
C GLY A 13 -4.57 -0.76 5.40
N GLU A 14 -5.63 -1.00 4.63
CA GLU A 14 -5.92 -2.31 4.04
C GLU A 14 -4.79 -2.78 3.11
N ILE A 15 -4.25 -1.89 2.27
CA ILE A 15 -3.12 -2.22 1.39
C ILE A 15 -1.85 -2.52 2.19
N SER A 16 -1.61 -1.82 3.29
CA SER A 16 -0.45 -2.09 4.16
C SER A 16 -0.54 -3.48 4.80
N VAL A 17 -1.74 -3.89 5.21
CA VAL A 17 -2.01 -5.24 5.74
C VAL A 17 -1.80 -6.28 4.64
N LEU A 18 -2.33 -6.04 3.44
CA LEU A 18 -2.21 -6.93 2.30
C LEU A 18 -0.76 -7.16 1.87
N VAL A 19 0.03 -6.10 1.71
CA VAL A 19 1.48 -6.18 1.41
C VAL A 19 2.21 -7.03 2.46
N THR A 20 1.87 -6.83 3.74
CA THR A 20 2.48 -7.59 4.83
C THR A 20 2.08 -9.07 4.79
N ALA A 21 0.82 -9.37 4.47
CA ALA A 21 0.32 -10.73 4.33
C ALA A 21 0.99 -11.45 3.15
N ILE A 22 1.14 -10.77 2.00
CA ILE A 22 1.83 -11.31 0.82
C ILE A 22 3.28 -11.64 1.13
N ARG A 23 4.03 -10.72 1.77
CA ARG A 23 5.42 -10.97 2.22
C ARG A 23 5.54 -12.15 3.17
N ARG A 24 4.53 -12.35 4.03
CA ARG A 24 4.50 -13.51 4.93
C ARG A 24 4.15 -14.77 4.17
N ASN A 25 3.25 -14.73 3.19
CA ASN A 25 2.89 -15.90 2.42
C ASN A 25 4.04 -16.35 1.50
N SER A 26 4.71 -15.42 0.82
CA SER A 26 5.86 -15.71 -0.06
C SER A 26 6.97 -16.47 0.67
N ARG A 27 7.22 -16.09 1.93
CA ARG A 27 8.19 -16.76 2.82
C ARG A 27 7.87 -18.24 3.08
N TRP A 28 6.60 -18.65 3.02
CA TRP A 28 6.20 -20.05 3.26
C TRP A 28 6.05 -20.84 1.96
N THR A 29 5.88 -20.15 0.82
CA THR A 29 5.64 -20.78 -0.48
C THR A 29 6.91 -20.96 -1.32
N SER A 30 8.01 -20.24 -1.05
CA SER A 30 9.28 -20.37 -1.79
C SER A 30 10.40 -21.00 -0.95
N HIS A 31 11.03 -22.04 -1.48
CA HIS A 31 12.21 -22.72 -0.91
C HIS A 31 13.52 -21.89 -0.98
N SER A 32 13.46 -20.58 -1.24
CA SER A 32 14.63 -19.73 -1.27
C SER A 32 14.27 -18.30 -0.86
N HIS A 33 15.01 -17.76 0.10
CA HIS A 33 14.90 -16.40 0.65
C HIS A 33 15.19 -15.29 -0.39
N GLN A 34 15.53 -15.65 -1.63
CA GLN A 34 15.97 -14.73 -2.68
C GLN A 34 14.84 -14.24 -3.60
N ASP A 35 13.64 -14.78 -3.50
CA ASP A 35 12.51 -14.47 -4.40
C ASP A 35 11.49 -13.48 -3.79
N GLU A 36 11.73 -13.05 -2.54
CA GLU A 36 10.80 -12.20 -1.80
C GLU A 36 10.62 -10.81 -2.46
N ASP A 37 11.65 -10.31 -3.15
CA ASP A 37 11.63 -9.04 -3.90
C ASP A 37 11.25 -9.19 -5.38
N GLN A 38 11.11 -10.43 -5.88
CA GLN A 38 10.74 -10.71 -7.27
C GLN A 38 9.25 -11.04 -7.46
N ASP A 39 8.49 -11.17 -6.37
CA ASP A 39 7.05 -11.40 -6.46
C ASP A 39 6.35 -10.22 -7.16
N PRO A 40 5.83 -10.42 -8.40
CA PRO A 40 5.21 -9.34 -9.15
C PRO A 40 3.97 -8.78 -8.43
N LEU A 41 3.28 -9.60 -7.62
CA LEU A 41 2.15 -9.17 -6.84
C LEU A 41 2.58 -8.21 -5.71
N LEU A 42 3.66 -8.56 -5.00
CA LEU A 42 4.22 -7.70 -3.96
C LEU A 42 4.71 -6.37 -4.53
N SER A 43 5.41 -6.40 -5.66
CA SER A 43 5.90 -5.21 -6.36
C SER A 43 4.74 -4.28 -6.75
N ASN A 44 3.68 -4.83 -7.34
CA ASN A 44 2.50 -4.08 -7.75
C ASN A 44 1.77 -3.43 -6.56
N PHE A 45 1.56 -4.17 -5.46
CA PHE A 45 0.89 -3.61 -4.27
C PHE A 45 1.77 -2.60 -3.52
N SER A 46 3.09 -2.77 -3.53
CA SER A 46 4.03 -1.81 -2.97
C SER A 46 4.01 -0.49 -3.77
N GLY A 47 4.01 -0.56 -5.09
CA GLY A 47 3.87 0.63 -5.94
C GLY A 47 2.52 1.35 -5.75
N LEU A 48 1.43 0.60 -5.58
CA LEU A 48 0.12 1.18 -5.29
C LEU A 48 0.10 1.93 -3.94
N LYS A 49 0.73 1.36 -2.91
CA LYS A 49 0.88 2.01 -1.60
C LYS A 49 1.60 3.36 -1.74
N ASP A 50 2.66 3.44 -2.54
CA ASP A 50 3.43 4.67 -2.75
C ASP A 50 2.62 5.74 -3.48
N VAL A 51 1.84 5.37 -4.49
CA VAL A 51 0.92 6.29 -5.18
C VAL A 51 -0.13 6.84 -4.20
N LEU A 52 -0.73 6.00 -3.37
CA LEU A 52 -1.73 6.44 -2.38
C LEU A 52 -1.14 7.36 -1.31
N ASN A 53 0.09 7.08 -0.86
CA ASN A 53 0.84 7.96 0.03
C ASN A 53 1.10 9.33 -0.61
N ASN A 54 1.43 9.35 -1.89
CA ASN A 54 1.67 10.59 -2.64
C ASN A 54 0.37 11.40 -2.81
N VAL A 55 -0.75 10.75 -3.14
CA VAL A 55 -2.06 11.40 -3.24
C VAL A 55 -2.48 12.00 -1.89
N SER A 56 -2.30 11.25 -0.80
CA SER A 56 -2.58 11.75 0.55
C SER A 56 -1.68 12.94 0.91
N GLY A 57 -0.37 12.85 0.68
CA GLY A 57 0.58 13.93 0.93
C GLY A 57 0.28 15.20 0.13
N LYS A 58 -0.08 15.07 -1.15
CA LYS A 58 -0.53 16.19 -1.98
C LYS A 58 -1.81 16.80 -1.43
N ALA A 59 -2.81 16.00 -1.07
CA ALA A 59 -4.05 16.50 -0.48
C ALA A 59 -3.81 17.28 0.82
N TYR A 60 -2.88 16.81 1.68
CA TYR A 60 -2.46 17.55 2.87
C TYR A 60 -1.81 18.91 2.53
N ILE A 61 -0.92 18.95 1.53
CA ILE A 61 -0.26 20.19 1.12
C ILE A 61 -1.26 21.18 0.50
N TYR A 62 -2.12 20.73 -0.41
CA TYR A 62 -3.16 21.58 -1.01
C TYR A 62 -4.10 22.17 0.04
N ARG A 63 -4.48 21.40 1.07
CA ARG A 63 -5.35 21.88 2.16
C ARG A 63 -4.60 22.77 3.18
N LYS A 64 -3.27 22.75 3.21
CA LYS A 64 -2.43 23.63 4.06
C LYS A 64 -2.04 24.93 3.37
N CYS A 65 -2.02 24.97 2.04
CA CYS A 65 -1.71 26.16 1.24
C CYS A 65 -2.92 27.04 0.89
N VAL A 66 -4.14 26.66 1.29
CA VAL A 66 -5.37 27.46 1.20
C VAL A 66 -5.80 27.85 2.61
#